data_AF-A0A3C0FSP1-F1
#
_entry.id   AF-A0A3C0FSP1-F1
#
_cell.length_a   1.000
_cell.length_b   1.000
_cell.length_c   1.000
_cell.angle_alpha   90.00
_cell.angle_beta   90.00
_cell.angle_gamma   90.00
#
_symmetry.space_group_name_H-M   'P 1'
#
loop_
_entity.id
_entity.type
_entity.pdbx_description
1 polymer ?
#
loop_
_entity_poly.entity_id
_entity_poly.type
_entity_poly.pdbx_seq_one_letter_code
_entity_poly.pdbx_strand_id
1 'polypeptide(L)'
;ATYDWLPDTLLYRLVRSYGTAISTIIGAARSLRDLGTEIAPNLYEAELYYLRAKEWVCCAEDVLWRRTKLGLGMQPDQVKAIEQWFAAQARLGQAAQ
;
A
#
# COMPACT_ATOMS: atom_id res chain seq x y z
N ALA A 1 -20.19 -1.23 -2.19
CA ALA A 1 -19.43 -0.23 -2.98
C ALA A 1 -19.03 -0.89 -4.28
N THR A 2 -19.23 -0.21 -5.41
CA THR A 2 -18.82 -0.71 -6.72
C THR A 2 -17.50 -0.02 -7.10
N TYR A 3 -16.47 -0.81 -7.42
CA TYR A 3 -15.11 -0.32 -7.67
C TYR A 3 -14.76 -0.39 -9.16
N ASP A 4 -15.68 0.03 -10.04
CA ASP A 4 -15.57 -0.14 -11.50
C ASP A 4 -14.37 0.59 -12.13
N TRP A 5 -13.83 1.58 -11.42
CA TRP A 5 -12.65 2.35 -11.82
C TRP A 5 -11.33 1.68 -11.43
N LEU A 6 -11.37 0.64 -10.58
CA LEU A 6 -10.20 -0.04 -10.07
C LEU A 6 -9.84 -1.20 -11.01
N PRO A 7 -8.59 -1.31 -11.50
CA PRO A 7 -8.20 -2.43 -12.34
C PRO A 7 -8.48 -3.78 -11.67
N ASP A 8 -9.04 -4.74 -12.41
CA ASP A 8 -9.44 -6.05 -11.88
C ASP A 8 -8.31 -6.78 -11.17
N THR A 9 -7.08 -6.66 -11.67
CA THR A 9 -5.88 -7.28 -11.07
C THR A 9 -5.58 -6.72 -9.69
N LEU A 10 -5.69 -5.40 -9.52
CA LEU A 10 -5.52 -4.71 -8.24
C LEU A 10 -6.66 -5.07 -7.29
N LEU A 11 -7.91 -5.00 -7.76
CA LEU A 11 -9.08 -5.34 -6.96
C LEU A 11 -9.00 -6.79 -6.45
N TYR A 12 -8.69 -7.74 -7.32
CA TYR A 12 -8.58 -9.14 -6.96
C TYR A 12 -7.47 -9.40 -5.93
N ARG A 13 -6.30 -8.76 -6.09
CA ARG A 13 -5.22 -8.86 -5.10
C ARG A 13 -5.68 -8.32 -3.75
N LEU A 14 -6.22 -7.11 -3.71
CA LEU A 14 -6.66 -6.47 -2.47
C LEU A 14 -7.74 -7.29 -1.77
N VAL A 15 -8.74 -7.81 -2.51
CA VAL A 15 -9.78 -8.68 -1.96
C VAL A 15 -9.18 -9.95 -1.36
N ARG A 16 -8.21 -10.58 -2.05
CA ARG A 16 -7.57 -11.81 -1.56
C ARG A 16 -6.71 -11.58 -0.33
N SER A 17 -6.06 -10.42 -0.22
CA SER A 17 -5.20 -10.07 0.91
C SER A 17 -5.98 -9.55 2.12
N TYR A 18 -7.04 -8.76 1.90
CA TYR A 18 -7.67 -7.95 2.94
C TYR A 18 -9.17 -8.19 3.11
N GLY A 19 -9.82 -8.91 2.20
CA GLY A 19 -11.24 -9.22 2.27
C GLY A 19 -12.10 -7.96 2.41
N THR A 20 -12.89 -7.86 3.48
CA THR A 20 -13.77 -6.72 3.75
C THR A 20 -13.03 -5.42 4.10
N ALA A 21 -11.76 -5.52 4.52
CA ALA A 21 -10.95 -4.36 4.90
C ALA A 21 -10.53 -3.49 3.71
N ILE A 22 -10.73 -3.95 2.47
CA ILE A 22 -10.53 -3.12 1.27
C ILE A 22 -11.33 -1.82 1.31
N SER A 23 -12.49 -1.82 1.97
CA SER A 23 -13.32 -0.62 2.14
C SER A 23 -12.60 0.45 2.96
N THR A 24 -11.81 0.04 3.95
CA THR A 24 -10.98 0.94 4.76
C THR A 24 -9.75 1.42 3.97
N ILE A 25 -9.16 0.56 3.15
CA ILE A 25 -8.00 0.93 2.30
C ILE A 25 -8.42 1.95 1.24
N ILE A 26 -9.51 1.69 0.52
CA ILE A 26 -10.00 2.56 -0.55
C ILE A 26 -10.64 3.83 0.04
N GLY A 27 -11.34 3.71 1.17
CA GLY A 27 -11.98 4.84 1.84
C GLY A 27 -12.95 5.56 0.91
N ALA A 28 -12.72 6.87 0.72
CA ALA A 28 -13.54 7.73 -0.14
C ALA A 28 -13.00 7.87 -1.57
N ALA A 29 -11.94 7.14 -1.94
CA ALA A 29 -11.33 7.21 -3.26
C ALA A 29 -12.34 6.83 -4.36
N ARG A 30 -12.31 7.57 -5.48
CA ARG A 30 -13.16 7.34 -6.65
C ARG A 30 -12.35 7.12 -7.93
N SER A 31 -11.04 7.14 -7.82
CA SER A 31 -10.08 6.96 -8.91
C SER A 31 -8.74 6.45 -8.37
N LEU A 32 -7.90 5.90 -9.24
CA LEU A 32 -6.54 5.49 -8.87
C LEU A 32 -5.71 6.63 -8.29
N ARG A 33 -5.92 7.85 -8.79
CA ARG A 33 -5.23 9.04 -8.29
C ARG A 33 -5.55 9.33 -6.82
N ASP A 34 -6.78 9.01 -6.39
CA ASP A 34 -7.21 9.24 -5.01
C ASP A 34 -6.58 8.24 -4.03
N LEU A 35 -6.02 7.11 -4.53
CA LEU A 35 -5.25 6.17 -3.72
C LEU A 35 -3.82 6.65 -3.42
N GLY A 36 -3.44 7.80 -3.98
CA GLY A 36 -2.11 8.37 -3.87
C GLY A 36 -1.13 7.83 -4.91
N THR A 37 0.15 7.97 -4.62
CA THR A 37 1.21 7.56 -5.53
C THR A 37 1.29 6.04 -5.63
N GLU A 38 1.53 5.52 -6.84
CA GLU A 38 1.91 4.12 -7.01
C GLU A 38 3.40 3.96 -6.66
N ILE A 39 3.68 3.34 -5.51
CA ILE A 39 5.05 3.21 -4.97
C ILE A 39 5.78 2.06 -5.66
N ALA A 40 5.07 1.00 -5.99
CA ALA A 40 5.53 -0.12 -6.79
C ALA A 40 4.33 -0.68 -7.57
N PRO A 41 4.51 -1.55 -8.59
CA PRO A 41 3.40 -2.00 -9.42
C PRO A 41 2.21 -2.55 -8.63
N ASN A 42 1.07 -1.90 -8.81
CA ASN A 42 -0.18 -2.14 -8.10
C ASN A 42 -0.13 -1.88 -6.58
N LEU A 43 0.92 -1.33 -5.98
CA LEU A 43 1.02 -1.00 -4.56
C LEU A 43 0.95 0.53 -4.38
N TYR A 44 -0.17 1.00 -3.87
CA TYR A 44 -0.47 2.43 -3.72
C TYR A 44 -0.26 2.91 -2.27
N GLU A 45 -0.02 4.20 -2.10
CA GLU A 45 0.18 4.81 -0.78
C GLU A 45 -0.96 4.52 0.21
N ALA A 46 -2.22 4.52 -0.24
CA ALA A 46 -3.36 4.20 0.60
C ALA A 46 -3.25 2.83 1.29
N GLU A 47 -2.74 1.81 0.58
CA GLU A 47 -2.50 0.47 1.16
C GLU A 47 -1.38 0.52 2.21
N LEU A 48 -0.29 1.24 1.94
CA LEU A 48 0.81 1.40 2.90
C LEU A 48 0.36 2.16 4.15
N TYR A 49 -0.46 3.20 4.01
CA TYR A 49 -1.04 3.92 5.15
C TYR A 49 -1.95 3.03 5.98
N TYR A 50 -2.81 2.23 5.34
CA TYR A 50 -3.63 1.23 6.02
C TYR A 50 -2.76 0.25 6.80
N LEU A 51 -1.73 -0.32 6.16
CA LEU A 51 -0.82 -1.28 6.78
C LEU A 51 -0.09 -0.68 7.99
N ARG A 52 0.37 0.57 7.92
CA ARG A 52 0.98 1.26 9.07
C ARG A 52 -0.03 1.47 10.20
N ALA A 53 -1.23 1.93 9.87
CA ALA A 53 -2.22 2.33 10.86
C ALA A 53 -2.95 1.15 11.53
N LYS A 54 -3.11 0.03 10.83
CA LYS A 54 -3.96 -1.10 11.27
C LYS A 54 -3.21 -2.42 11.43
N GLU A 55 -2.04 -2.57 10.80
CA GLU A 55 -1.30 -3.84 10.75
C GLU A 55 0.11 -3.73 11.36
N TRP A 56 0.42 -2.59 12.01
CA TRP A 56 1.70 -2.27 12.67
C TRP A 56 2.93 -2.44 11.78
N VAL A 57 2.77 -2.22 10.48
CA VAL A 57 3.90 -2.25 9.55
C VAL A 57 4.82 -1.05 9.83
N CYS A 58 6.10 -1.32 10.06
CA CYS A 58 7.09 -0.28 10.36
C CYS A 58 8.16 -0.13 9.27
N CYS A 59 8.34 -1.13 8.41
CA CYS A 59 9.33 -1.10 7.34
C CYS A 59 8.85 -1.84 6.07
N ALA A 60 9.65 -1.73 5.01
CA ALA A 60 9.40 -2.44 3.75
C ALA A 60 9.33 -3.96 3.94
N GLU A 61 10.16 -4.53 4.82
CA GLU A 61 10.21 -5.98 5.06
C GLU A 61 8.87 -6.54 5.58
N ASP A 62 8.19 -5.80 6.47
CA ASP A 62 6.88 -6.17 6.99
C ASP A 62 5.82 -6.22 5.87
N VAL A 63 5.83 -5.23 4.97
CA VAL A 63 4.95 -5.21 3.80
C VAL A 63 5.25 -6.41 2.91
N LEU A 64 6.51 -6.55 2.50
CA LEU A 64 6.94 -7.46 1.44
C LEU A 64 6.83 -8.92 1.84
N TRP A 65 7.14 -9.27 3.08
CA TRP A 65 7.31 -10.66 3.48
C TRP A 65 6.33 -11.15 4.53
N ARG A 66 5.66 -10.27 5.28
CA ARG A 66 4.70 -10.68 6.32
C ARG A 66 3.25 -10.45 5.90
N ARG A 67 2.91 -9.24 5.46
CA ARG A 67 1.50 -8.84 5.20
C ARG A 67 1.02 -9.12 3.79
N THR A 68 1.85 -8.91 2.77
CA THR A 68 1.41 -8.97 1.37
C THR A 68 2.05 -10.10 0.55
N LYS A 69 3.26 -10.52 0.91
CA LYS A 69 4.10 -11.44 0.12
C LYS A 69 4.49 -10.90 -1.27
N LEU A 70 4.34 -9.59 -1.51
CA LEU A 70 4.74 -8.94 -2.77
C LEU A 70 6.24 -9.06 -3.06
N GLY A 71 7.07 -9.28 -2.02
CA GLY A 71 8.51 -9.50 -2.18
C GLY A 71 8.88 -10.67 -3.08
N LEU A 72 7.98 -11.65 -3.28
CA LEU A 72 8.25 -12.83 -4.13
C LEU A 72 8.39 -12.51 -5.63
N GLY A 73 7.80 -11.40 -6.10
CA GLY A 73 7.79 -11.03 -7.52
C GLY A 73 8.34 -9.64 -7.81
N MET A 74 8.83 -8.92 -6.79
CA MET A 74 9.32 -7.56 -6.96
C MET A 74 10.78 -7.50 -7.38
N GLN A 75 11.09 -6.50 -8.19
CA GLN A 75 12.45 -6.16 -8.60
C GLN A 75 13.15 -5.29 -7.55
N PRO A 76 14.50 -5.25 -7.52
CA PRO A 76 15.25 -4.50 -6.50
C PRO A 76 14.92 -3.00 -6.43
N ASP A 77 14.61 -2.37 -7.57
CA ASP A 77 14.20 -0.96 -7.66
C ASP A 77 12.83 -0.73 -7.00
N GLN A 78 11.91 -1.68 -7.12
CA GLN A 78 10.58 -1.62 -6.50
C GLN A 78 10.66 -1.77 -4.98
N VAL A 79 11.53 -2.67 -4.49
CA VAL A 79 11.82 -2.82 -3.06
C VAL A 79 12.39 -1.50 -2.51
N LYS A 80 13.36 -0.92 -3.23
CA LYS A 80 13.98 0.35 -2.85
C LYS A 80 12.99 1.51 -2.81
N ALA A 81 12.02 1.55 -3.73
CA ALA A 81 10.97 2.58 -3.72
C ALA A 81 10.12 2.52 -2.44
N ILE A 82 9.78 1.31 -1.97
CA ILE A 82 9.03 1.12 -0.72
C ILE A 82 9.88 1.54 0.48
N GLU A 83 11.16 1.16 0.53
CA GLU A 83 12.09 1.60 1.59
C GLU A 83 12.21 3.13 1.65
N GLN A 84 12.35 3.78 0.50
CA GLN A 84 12.41 5.23 0.40
C GLN A 84 11.12 5.89 0.90
N TRP A 85 9.97 5.32 0.57
CA TRP A 85 8.70 5.80 1.07
C TRP A 85 8.65 5.75 2.61
N PHE A 86 9.02 4.63 3.24
CA PHE A 86 9.07 4.54 4.71
C PHE A 86 10.04 5.56 5.33
N ALA A 87 11.22 5.73 4.73
CA ALA A 87 12.20 6.71 5.19
C ALA A 87 11.68 8.17 5.07
N ALA A 88 10.93 8.48 4.01
CA ALA A 88 10.28 9.78 3.83
C ALA A 88 9.20 10.00 4.89
N GLN A 89 8.34 9.00 5.14
CA GLN A 89 7.29 9.09 6.14
C GLN A 89 7.83 9.23 7.57
N ALA A 90 8.93 8.57 7.90
CA ALA A 90 9.59 8.72 9.21
C ALA A 90 10.10 10.16 9.42
N ARG A 91 10.69 10.77 8.38
CA ARG A 91 11.15 12.16 8.42
C ARG A 91 10.01 13.16 8.56
N LEU A 92 8.88 12.93 7.87
CA LEU A 92 7.68 13.76 8.01
C LEU A 92 7.11 13.70 9.44
N GLY A 93 7.09 12.50 10.05
CA GLY A 93 6.65 12.33 11.44
C GLY A 93 7.54 13.08 12.44
N GLN A 94 8.86 13.08 12.21
CA GLN A 94 9.83 13.82 13.04
C GLN A 94 9.73 15.34 12.87
N ALA A 95 9.42 15.84 11.67
CA ALA A 95 9.30 17.28 11.41
C ALA A 95 7.98 17.88 11.92
N ALA A 96 6.96 17.05 12.17
CA ALA A 96 5.69 17.46 12.75
C ALA A 96 5.68 17.45 14.29
N GLN A 97 6.77 16.99 14.93
CA GLN A 97 6.99 16.98 16.38
C GLN A 97 7.84 18.18 16.80
#